data_AF-A0A2E7CTT4-F1
#
_entry.id   AF-A0A2E7CTT4-F1
#
_cell.length_a   1.000
_cell.length_b   1.000
_cell.length_c   1.000
_cell.angle_alpha   90.00
_cell.angle_beta   90.00
_cell.angle_gamma   90.00
#
_symmetry.space_group_name_H-M   'P 1'
#
loop_
_entity.id
_entity.type
_entity.pdbx_description
1 polymer ?
#
loop_
_entity_poly.entity_id
_entity_poly.type
_entity_poly.pdbx_seq_one_letter_code
_entity_poly.pdbx_strand_id
1 'polypeptide(L)' 'MDWLVYPIRDFLVWLFENTLEPASNYPNLIFSLLLLFGATYWMLLQHKLNKKADSDPDQIK' A
#
# COMPACT_ATOMS: atom_id res chain seq x y z
N MET A 1 38.49 -12.93 -5.66
CA MET A 1 37.08 -12.52 -5.82
C MET A 1 36.30 -12.67 -4.52
N ASP A 2 36.66 -13.65 -3.70
CA ASP A 2 36.14 -13.96 -2.37
C ASP A 2 35.98 -12.75 -1.44
N TRP A 3 36.97 -11.84 -1.42
CA TRP A 3 36.94 -10.64 -0.57
C TRP A 3 35.78 -9.67 -0.86
N LEU A 4 35.19 -9.74 -2.06
CA LEU A 4 34.01 -8.95 -2.44
C LEU A 4 32.72 -9.78 -2.30
N VAL A 5 32.79 -11.07 -2.63
CA VAL A 5 31.62 -11.96 -2.62
C VAL A 5 31.12 -12.21 -1.19
N TYR A 6 32.00 -12.44 -0.22
CA TYR A 6 31.59 -12.72 1.16
C TYR A 6 30.88 -11.54 1.83
N PRO A 7 31.40 -10.28 1.79
CA PRO A 7 30.69 -9.15 2.38
C PRO A 7 29.32 -8.88 1.76
N ILE A 8 29.19 -9.05 0.45
CA ILE A 8 27.90 -8.88 -0.24
C ILE A 8 26.93 -9.98 0.19
N ARG A 9 27.38 -11.23 0.26
CA ARG A 9 26.57 -12.34 0.75
C ARG A 9 26.10 -12.07 2.19
N ASP A 10 27.01 -11.71 3.08
CA ASP A 10 26.71 -11.50 4.49
C ASP A 10 25.72 -10.34 4.67
N PHE A 11 25.88 -9.27 3.90
CA PHE A 11 24.91 -8.18 3.86
C PHE A 11 23.53 -8.64 3.39
N LEU A 12 23.45 -9.42 2.30
CA LEU A 12 22.19 -9.91 1.76
C LEU A 12 21.48 -10.88 2.73
N VAL A 13 22.24 -11.75 3.38
CA VAL A 13 21.73 -12.67 4.41
C VAL A 13 21.21 -11.87 5.60
N TRP A 14 22.00 -10.93 6.12
CA TRP A 14 21.58 -10.06 7.21
C TRP A 14 20.30 -9.29 6.87
N LEU A 15 20.23 -8.70 5.68
CA LEU A 15 19.06 -7.97 5.19
C LEU A 15 17.83 -8.88 5.16
N PHE A 16 17.96 -10.08 4.62
CA PHE A 16 16.85 -11.02 4.55
C PHE A 16 16.36 -11.43 5.95
N GLU A 17 17.27 -11.93 6.80
CA GLU A 17 16.95 -12.48 8.14
C GLU A 17 16.42 -11.41 9.11
N ASN A 18 16.86 -10.15 8.97
CA ASN A 18 16.48 -9.08 9.90
C ASN A 18 15.36 -8.17 9.38
N THR A 19 15.00 -8.27 8.09
CA THR A 19 13.95 -7.41 7.51
C THR A 19 12.86 -8.22 6.81
N LEU A 20 13.19 -8.94 5.74
CA LEU A 20 12.20 -9.56 4.86
C LEU A 20 11.54 -10.78 5.50
N GLU A 21 12.31 -11.62 6.18
CA GLU A 21 11.78 -12.79 6.88
C GLU A 21 10.87 -12.39 8.06
N PRO A 22 11.28 -11.49 8.98
CA PRO A 22 10.38 -10.98 10.03
C PRO A 22 9.16 -10.24 9.49
N ALA A 23 9.31 -9.53 8.37
CA ALA A 23 8.19 -8.84 7.72
C ALA A 23 7.12 -9.83 7.23
N SER A 24 7.48 -11.09 6.95
CA SER A 24 6.54 -12.15 6.60
C SER A 24 5.48 -11.65 5.58
N ASN A 25 4.19 -11.88 5.86
CA ASN A 25 3.09 -11.41 5.03
C ASN A 25 2.53 -10.04 5.45
N TYR A 26 3.15 -9.33 6.41
CA TYR A 26 2.67 -8.02 6.87
C TYR A 26 2.59 -6.97 5.75
N PRO A 27 3.55 -6.87 4.80
CA PRO A 27 3.43 -5.91 3.70
C PRO A 27 2.16 -6.10 2.87
N ASN A 28 1.82 -7.34 2.53
CA ASN A 28 0.60 -7.66 1.77
C ASN A 28 -0.65 -7.37 2.60
N LEU A 29 -0.63 -7.68 3.90
CA LEU A 29 -1.73 -7.36 4.81
C LEU A 29 -1.97 -5.86 4.89
N ILE A 30 -0.91 -5.07 5.10
CA ILE A 30 -0.98 -3.60 5.16
C ILE A 30 -1.51 -3.04 3.85
N PHE A 31 -0.98 -3.52 2.70
CA PHE A 31 -1.44 -3.08 1.39
C PHE A 31 -2.93 -3.40 1.17
N SER A 32 -3.36 -4.60 1.53
CA SER A 32 -4.76 -5.03 1.40
C SER A 32 -5.70 -4.20 2.28
N LEU A 33 -5.27 -3.90 3.51
CA LEU A 33 -6.02 -3.03 4.43
C LEU A 33 -6.12 -1.61 3.89
N LEU A 34 -5.02 -1.02 3.42
CA LEU A 34 -5.01 0.31 2.82
C LEU A 34 -5.95 0.38 1.61
N LEU A 35 -5.96 -0.66 0.76
CA LEU A 35 -6.85 -0.74 -0.39
C LEU A 35 -8.32 -0.80 0.05
N LEU A 36 -8.66 -1.67 1.00
CA LEU A 36 -10.04 -1.83 1.50
C LEU A 36 -10.55 -0.56 2.18
N PHE A 37 -9.77 0.03 3.10
CA PHE A 37 -10.15 1.27 3.78
C PHE A 37 -10.19 2.44 2.81
N GLY A 38 -9.21 2.55 1.91
CA GLY A 38 -9.16 3.60 0.88
C GLY A 38 -10.37 3.55 -0.05
N ALA A 39 -10.70 2.35 -0.57
CA ALA A 39 -11.87 2.16 -1.43
C ALA A 39 -13.17 2.46 -0.69
N THR A 40 -13.32 2.01 0.56
CA THR A 40 -14.51 2.28 1.38
C THR A 40 -14.66 3.77 1.64
N TYR A 41 -13.58 4.44 2.04
CA TYR A 41 -13.58 5.88 2.26
C TYR A 41 -13.92 6.65 0.98
N TRP A 42 -13.34 6.25 -0.15
CA TRP A 42 -13.62 6.86 -1.45
C TRP A 42 -15.09 6.70 -1.83
N MET A 43 -15.70 5.52 -1.66
CA MET A 43 -17.12 5.31 -1.92
C MET A 43 -18.02 6.22 -1.05
N LEU A 44 -17.69 6.40 0.23
CA LEU A 44 -18.41 7.32 1.11
C LEU A 44 -18.30 8.77 0.66
N LEU A 45 -17.12 9.19 0.20
CA LEU A 45 -16.90 10.52 -0.33
C LEU A 45 -17.64 10.71 -1.65
N GLN A 46 -17.54 9.74 -2.56
CA GLN A 46 -18.23 9.73 -3.84
C GLN A 46 -19.74 9.85 -3.65
N HIS A 47 -20.33 9.11 -2.72
CA HIS A 47 -21.76 9.19 -2.41
C HIS A 47 -22.18 10.60 -2.00
N LYS A 48 -21.38 11.28 -1.16
CA LYS A 48 -21.66 12.66 -0.74
C LYS A 48 -21.54 13.65 -1.90
N LEU A 49 -20.51 13.49 -2.73
CA LEU A 49 -20.26 14.37 -3.87
C LEU A 49 -21.32 14.20 -4.96
N ASN A 50 -21.73 12.98 -5.26
CA ASN A 50 -22.82 12.69 -6.19
C ASN A 50 -24.12 13.35 -5.73
N LYS A 51 -24.49 13.20 -4.45
CA LYS A 51 -25.68 13.87 -3.91
C LYS A 51 -25.63 15.39 -4.05
N LYS A 52 -24.45 15.99 -3.86
CA LYS A 52 -24.28 17.44 -4.03
C LYS A 52 -24.47 17.85 -5.49
N ALA A 53 -23.86 17.11 -6.42
CA ALA A 53 -24.01 17.32 -7.85
C ALA A 53 -25.46 17.20 -8.33
N ASP A 54 -26.21 16.22 -7.82
CA ASP A 54 -27.63 16.05 -8.16
C ASP A 54 -28.50 17.24 -7.74
N SER A 55 -28.10 17.94 -6.69
CA SER A 55 -28.80 19.13 -6.18
C SER A 55 -28.33 20.45 -6.80
N ASP A 56 -27.27 20.42 -7.63
CA ASP A 56 -26.68 21.61 -8.22
C ASP A 56 -27.35 21.93 -9.58
N PRO A 57 -28.06 23.06 -9.70
CA PRO A 57 -28.78 23.41 -10.93
C PRO A 57 -27.87 23.69 -12.12
N ASP A 58 -26.59 24.00 -11.89
CA ASP A 58 -25.61 24.30 -12.92
C ASP A 58 -24.79 23.06 -13.35
N GLN A 59 -25.06 21.88 -12.77
CA GLN A 59 -24.34 20.65 -13.07
C GLN A 59 -24.61 20.16 -14.50
N ILE A 60 -23.52 19.93 -15.25
CA ILE A 60 -23.57 19.36 -16.60
C ILE A 60 -23.99 17.89 -16.49
N LYS A 61 -25.08 17.51 -17.16
CA LYS A 61 -25.63 16.15 -17.17
C LYS A 61 -25.06 15.31 -18.31
#